data_AF-K2S440-F1
#
_entry.id   AF-K2S440-F1
#
_cell.length_a   1.000
_cell.length_b   1.000
_cell.length_c   1.000
_cell.angle_alpha   90.00
_cell.angle_beta   90.00
_cell.angle_gamma   90.00
#
_symmetry.space_group_name_H-M   'P 1'
#
loop_
_entity.id
_entity.type
_entity.pdbx_description
1 polymer ?
#
loop_
_entity_poly.entity_id
_entity_poly.type
_entity_poly.pdbx_seq_one_letter_code
_entity_poly.pdbx_strand_id
1 'polypeptide(L)'
;MFKSLVSLPAKNSALTDFLAANNISAAEIRDNYERRRHQVTSDAGESAPQSPDAGSSSNSNNAQAEEVEAGPSTTSSKKRKASEITAEAKNLAKIKKSKAFQKKKAQRKGEADNSDSDYDDALARDMYKKAQPPPGQLENCEVCNKRFTVTAYSKTGPEGGLLCTPCGKELAAEAGPSKKQKKPAGQTRRRKLESDRMDASYKAQGAKTLQQLCIEKVAKHHSDIEEFGDLPENLLERIAEIFSKKRVLTPRTLKLFLRSDLDAVAVHDAAYLETEDYTELFANVPHIRKVVLRNACQFKDENLEYMLDKCKNVRYLQLYASNLVTNDLWRELFMRQGEKLEELKLQWLDAAFDDRVVSTMVDFAPNLIRLKLKLCRRITSESIDAISKLKNLRYLSLQTSAEVPSECVVNLIDCVGANLETLSLEHFLDADDTVLEAIHTQCRNLRKLRFSENDYCSDAAFASLFAGWANPPLHFADFNSTRDVDNQNPNGPEKAIGLASDGFRALMKHSGQQLRSLNLASCRHISHDAFMEVFDGRKIYPELKTLDISFCNPVDTVIVAGIFKSCPKLERLVSFGNFSVEGVVVPKGVILIGVPKTLDVIEQAGITDFDMAVAASLMKPLEQASHMKVDVGA
;
A
#
# COMPACT_ATOMS: atom_id res chain seq x y z
N MET A 1 -65.80 22.30 3.12
CA MET A 1 -64.77 21.35 3.60
C MET A 1 -65.00 20.01 2.91
N PHE A 2 -63.90 19.37 2.49
CA PHE A 2 -63.75 18.06 1.83
C PHE A 2 -64.10 17.94 0.32
N LYS A 3 -63.00 17.85 -0.45
CA LYS A 3 -62.89 17.55 -1.89
C LYS A 3 -63.02 16.04 -2.14
N SER A 4 -63.60 15.68 -3.28
CA SER A 4 -63.58 14.34 -3.87
C SER A 4 -62.17 13.93 -4.31
N LEU A 5 -61.76 12.72 -3.94
CA LEU A 5 -60.56 12.04 -4.44
C LEU A 5 -60.81 11.50 -5.86
N VAL A 6 -60.12 12.07 -6.85
CA VAL A 6 -59.86 11.43 -8.14
C VAL A 6 -58.46 10.82 -8.05
N SER A 7 -58.34 9.50 -8.21
CA SER A 7 -57.04 8.82 -8.20
C SER A 7 -56.27 9.13 -9.49
N LEU A 8 -55.11 9.76 -9.36
CA LEU A 8 -54.12 9.88 -10.43
C LEU A 8 -53.28 8.59 -10.49
N PRO A 9 -52.94 8.07 -11.69
CA PRO A 9 -52.04 6.93 -11.82
C PRO A 9 -50.61 7.33 -11.41
N ALA A 10 -49.94 6.42 -10.71
CA ALA A 10 -48.57 6.61 -10.22
C ALA A 10 -47.61 6.87 -11.38
N LYS A 11 -46.81 7.94 -11.28
CA LYS A 11 -45.72 8.22 -12.22
C LYS A 11 -44.61 7.18 -11.99
N ASN A 12 -44.41 6.30 -12.96
CA ASN A 12 -43.24 5.43 -12.99
C ASN A 12 -41.98 6.27 -13.24
N SER A 13 -40.88 5.92 -12.56
CA SER A 13 -39.56 6.56 -12.71
C SER A 13 -38.98 6.31 -14.11
N ALA A 14 -38.16 7.22 -14.63
CA ALA A 14 -37.43 7.04 -15.90
C ALA A 14 -36.59 5.75 -15.96
N LEU A 15 -36.18 5.23 -14.79
CA LEU A 15 -35.50 3.95 -14.66
C LEU A 15 -36.42 2.76 -14.97
N THR A 16 -37.69 2.84 -14.55
CA THR A 16 -38.70 1.80 -14.81
C THR A 16 -39.05 1.72 -16.30
N ASP A 17 -39.14 2.87 -16.97
CA ASP A 17 -39.40 2.92 -18.42
C ASP A 17 -38.21 2.41 -19.23
N PHE A 18 -36.98 2.72 -18.80
CA PHE A 18 -35.76 2.20 -19.42
C PHE A 18 -35.64 0.67 -19.28
N LEU A 19 -35.97 0.12 -18.10
CA LEU A 19 -35.95 -1.32 -17.86
C LEU A 19 -37.04 -2.06 -18.66
N ALA A 20 -38.24 -1.46 -18.76
CA ALA A 20 -39.32 -1.99 -19.59
C ALA A 20 -38.97 -1.96 -21.10
N ALA A 21 -38.35 -0.88 -21.58
CA ALA A 21 -37.93 -0.74 -22.98
C ALA A 21 -36.84 -1.76 -23.39
N ASN A 22 -36.09 -2.31 -22.43
CA ASN A 22 -35.08 -3.34 -22.67
C ASN A 22 -35.57 -4.77 -22.35
N ASN A 23 -36.88 -4.98 -22.14
CA ASN A 23 -37.49 -6.25 -21.73
C ASN A 23 -36.89 -6.84 -20.43
N ILE A 24 -36.47 -5.98 -19.50
CA ILE A 24 -35.92 -6.40 -18.21
C ILE A 24 -36.99 -6.17 -17.14
N SER A 25 -37.70 -7.23 -16.77
CA SER A 25 -38.71 -7.16 -15.70
C SER A 25 -38.08 -7.26 -14.32
N ALA A 26 -38.26 -6.22 -13.50
CA ALA A 26 -37.80 -6.21 -12.10
C ALA A 26 -38.52 -7.26 -11.22
N ALA A 27 -39.73 -7.68 -11.61
CA ALA A 27 -40.44 -8.78 -10.96
C ALA A 27 -39.76 -10.13 -11.30
N GLU A 28 -39.39 -10.31 -12.57
CA GLU A 28 -38.77 -11.54 -13.07
C GLU A 28 -37.35 -11.76 -12.52
N ILE A 29 -36.59 -10.69 -12.28
CA ILE A 29 -35.30 -10.75 -11.57
C ILE A 29 -35.48 -11.22 -10.13
N ARG A 30 -36.52 -10.74 -9.44
CA ARG A 30 -36.84 -11.10 -8.06
C ARG A 30 -37.28 -12.55 -7.98
N ASP A 31 -38.18 -12.97 -8.87
CA ASP A 31 -38.66 -14.36 -8.94
C ASP A 31 -37.53 -15.33 -9.29
N ASN A 32 -36.58 -14.93 -10.15
CA ASN A 32 -35.38 -15.73 -10.45
C ASN A 32 -34.36 -15.76 -9.32
N TYR A 33 -34.34 -14.76 -8.44
CA TYR A 33 -33.53 -14.76 -7.23
C TYR A 33 -34.14 -15.69 -6.17
N GLU A 34 -35.46 -15.63 -5.99
CA GLU A 34 -36.19 -16.49 -5.05
C GLU A 34 -36.18 -17.95 -5.50
N ARG A 35 -36.35 -18.23 -6.81
CA ARG A 35 -36.19 -19.60 -7.36
C ARG A 35 -34.81 -20.19 -7.11
N ARG A 36 -33.74 -19.41 -7.31
CA ARG A 36 -32.37 -19.86 -7.02
C ARG A 36 -32.17 -20.14 -5.54
N ARG A 37 -32.80 -19.37 -4.67
CA ARG A 37 -32.75 -19.59 -3.22
C ARG A 37 -33.48 -20.87 -2.81
N HIS A 38 -34.61 -21.19 -3.45
CA HIS A 38 -35.35 -22.44 -3.21
C HIS A 38 -34.64 -23.69 -3.77
N GLN A 39 -33.96 -23.60 -4.91
CA GLN A 39 -33.16 -24.70 -5.46
C GLN A 39 -31.95 -25.06 -4.58
N VAL A 40 -31.31 -24.07 -3.97
CA VAL A 40 -30.20 -24.30 -3.04
C VAL A 40 -30.67 -25.00 -1.75
N THR A 41 -31.93 -24.83 -1.36
CA THR A 41 -32.51 -25.56 -0.22
C THR A 41 -33.01 -26.97 -0.54
N SER A 42 -33.35 -27.28 -1.81
CA SER A 42 -33.75 -28.64 -2.21
C SER A 42 -32.55 -29.57 -2.46
N ASP A 43 -31.41 -29.03 -2.91
CA ASP A 43 -30.20 -29.83 -3.20
C ASP A 43 -29.40 -30.24 -1.94
N ALA A 44 -29.82 -29.82 -0.74
CA ALA A 44 -29.18 -30.20 0.51
C ALA A 44 -29.73 -31.51 1.12
N GLY A 45 -30.67 -32.17 0.45
CA GLY A 45 -31.41 -33.30 1.00
C GLY A 45 -31.61 -34.45 0.02
N GLU A 46 -30.57 -34.96 -0.63
CA GLU A 46 -30.55 -36.35 -1.13
C GLU A 46 -29.13 -36.75 -1.59
N SER A 47 -28.65 -37.91 -1.12
CA SER A 47 -27.29 -38.42 -1.34
C SER A 47 -27.29 -39.68 -2.22
N ALA A 48 -26.39 -39.67 -3.22
CA ALA A 48 -25.66 -40.80 -3.83
C ALA A 48 -26.36 -41.66 -4.94
N PRO A 49 -25.61 -42.49 -5.71
CA PRO A 49 -24.76 -42.07 -6.83
C PRO A 49 -24.99 -42.91 -8.11
N GLN A 50 -24.83 -42.35 -9.32
CA GLN A 50 -24.68 -43.16 -10.55
C GLN A 50 -23.91 -42.44 -11.67
N SER A 51 -22.95 -43.18 -12.23
CA SER A 51 -22.04 -42.84 -13.34
C SER A 51 -22.73 -42.98 -14.72
N PRO A 52 -22.09 -42.53 -15.81
CA PRO A 52 -22.74 -41.92 -16.97
C PRO A 52 -23.04 -42.89 -18.12
N ASP A 53 -23.98 -42.51 -18.99
CA ASP A 53 -24.10 -43.10 -20.32
C ASP A 53 -24.12 -42.02 -21.42
N ALA A 54 -23.57 -42.42 -22.56
CA ALA A 54 -23.18 -41.68 -23.73
C ALA A 54 -24.36 -41.25 -24.62
N GLY A 55 -24.14 -40.23 -25.46
CA GLY A 55 -25.18 -39.75 -26.37
C GLY A 55 -24.72 -38.68 -27.36
N SER A 56 -23.95 -39.15 -28.34
CA SER A 56 -23.51 -38.52 -29.60
C SER A 56 -24.39 -37.43 -30.25
N SER A 57 -23.65 -36.57 -30.99
CA SER A 57 -23.90 -36.05 -32.35
C SER A 57 -24.59 -34.70 -32.57
N SER A 58 -23.74 -33.79 -33.05
CA SER A 58 -23.79 -33.11 -34.36
C SER A 58 -24.74 -31.92 -34.53
N ASN A 59 -24.16 -30.77 -34.87
CA ASN A 59 -24.24 -30.37 -36.27
C ASN A 59 -23.04 -29.54 -36.73
N SER A 60 -22.55 -29.95 -37.90
CA SER A 60 -21.49 -29.37 -38.69
C SER A 60 -22.01 -28.15 -39.47
N ASN A 61 -21.12 -27.24 -39.84
CA ASN A 61 -21.04 -26.80 -41.24
C ASN A 61 -19.66 -26.25 -41.57
N ASN A 62 -19.31 -26.45 -42.83
CA ASN A 62 -18.00 -26.77 -43.38
C ASN A 62 -17.64 -25.78 -44.50
N ALA A 63 -16.35 -25.78 -44.86
CA ALA A 63 -15.74 -25.35 -46.13
C ALA A 63 -15.69 -23.84 -46.40
N GLN A 64 -14.66 -23.27 -47.05
CA GLN A 64 -13.78 -23.85 -48.08
C GLN A 64 -12.52 -22.97 -48.24
N ALA A 65 -11.43 -23.59 -48.69
CA ALA A 65 -10.17 -22.94 -49.04
C ALA A 65 -10.10 -22.67 -50.55
N GLU A 66 -9.27 -21.71 -50.97
CA GLU A 66 -8.73 -21.63 -52.33
C GLU A 66 -7.35 -20.96 -52.32
N GLU A 67 -6.58 -21.24 -53.37
CA GLU A 67 -5.11 -21.31 -53.41
C GLU A 67 -4.57 -20.53 -54.65
N VAL A 68 -3.26 -20.23 -54.63
CA VAL A 68 -2.27 -20.05 -55.73
C VAL A 68 -2.02 -18.71 -56.51
N GLU A 69 -0.69 -18.50 -56.70
CA GLU A 69 0.12 -17.83 -57.77
C GLU A 69 0.34 -16.29 -57.81
N ALA A 70 1.44 -15.71 -58.32
CA ALA A 70 2.89 -15.97 -58.43
C ALA A 70 3.60 -14.82 -59.23
N GLY A 71 4.66 -14.18 -58.67
CA GLY A 71 5.84 -13.50 -59.31
C GLY A 71 5.70 -12.37 -60.36
N PRO A 72 6.80 -11.74 -60.89
CA PRO A 72 8.24 -11.95 -60.60
C PRO A 72 9.19 -10.68 -60.56
N SER A 73 10.50 -10.96 -60.34
CA SER A 73 11.75 -10.28 -60.82
C SER A 73 12.28 -8.99 -60.13
N THR A 74 13.58 -8.71 -59.89
CA THR A 74 14.88 -9.30 -60.36
C THR A 74 16.13 -8.81 -59.58
N THR A 75 17.18 -9.67 -59.59
CA THR A 75 18.67 -9.46 -59.59
C THR A 75 19.40 -8.83 -58.38
N SER A 76 20.61 -9.25 -57.94
CA SER A 76 21.54 -10.36 -58.25
C SER A 76 22.75 -10.30 -57.27
N SER A 77 23.19 -11.41 -56.67
CA SER A 77 24.51 -11.48 -55.97
C SER A 77 25.11 -12.90 -56.01
N LYS A 78 26.16 -13.09 -56.81
CA LYS A 78 27.03 -14.29 -56.81
C LYS A 78 28.20 -14.10 -55.83
N LYS A 79 28.10 -14.68 -54.63
CA LYS A 79 29.25 -15.16 -53.83
C LYS A 79 28.79 -16.17 -52.75
N ARG A 80 28.09 -17.22 -53.19
CA ARG A 80 27.80 -18.43 -52.40
C ARG A 80 28.35 -19.60 -53.18
N LYS A 81 29.39 -20.26 -52.67
CA LYS A 81 29.78 -21.62 -53.11
C LYS A 81 30.78 -22.35 -52.20
N ALA A 82 31.06 -21.85 -50.99
CA ALA A 82 31.96 -22.53 -50.04
C ALA A 82 31.34 -22.79 -48.64
N SER A 83 30.14 -22.28 -48.34
CA SER A 83 29.48 -22.45 -47.02
C SER A 83 28.25 -23.36 -47.04
N GLU A 84 27.78 -23.84 -48.19
CA GLU A 84 26.58 -24.69 -48.30
C GLU A 84 26.89 -26.19 -48.10
N ILE A 85 28.11 -26.65 -48.39
CA ILE A 85 28.49 -28.06 -48.27
C ILE A 85 28.62 -28.52 -46.80
N THR A 86 28.90 -27.61 -45.86
CA THR A 86 28.95 -27.92 -44.42
C THR A 86 27.61 -27.79 -43.69
N ALA A 87 26.61 -27.14 -44.30
CA ALA A 87 25.29 -26.95 -43.72
C ALA A 87 24.35 -28.13 -44.01
N GLU A 88 24.40 -28.71 -45.23
CA GLU A 88 23.60 -29.89 -45.58
C GLU A 88 24.03 -31.15 -44.83
N ALA A 89 25.34 -31.34 -44.59
CA ALA A 89 25.85 -32.47 -43.79
C ALA A 89 25.41 -32.41 -42.32
N LYS A 90 25.32 -31.20 -41.73
CA LYS A 90 24.85 -31.01 -40.34
C LYS A 90 23.32 -31.14 -40.22
N ASN A 91 22.57 -30.77 -41.27
CA ASN A 91 21.11 -30.92 -41.30
C ASN A 91 20.67 -32.38 -41.52
N LEU A 92 21.39 -33.18 -42.33
CA LEU A 92 21.11 -34.62 -42.47
C LEU A 92 21.36 -35.39 -41.16
N ALA A 93 22.35 -35.01 -40.36
CA ALA A 93 22.64 -35.64 -39.06
C ALA A 93 21.58 -35.31 -37.99
N LYS A 94 21.01 -34.09 -38.02
CA LYS A 94 19.89 -33.69 -37.13
C LYS A 94 18.57 -34.38 -37.51
N ILE A 95 18.29 -34.57 -38.80
CA ILE A 95 17.09 -35.30 -39.25
C ILE A 95 17.15 -36.78 -38.88
N LYS A 96 18.32 -37.44 -39.02
CA LYS A 96 18.49 -38.86 -38.62
C LYS A 96 18.30 -39.10 -37.12
N LYS A 97 18.69 -38.17 -36.24
CA LYS A 97 18.45 -38.28 -34.77
C LYS A 97 16.98 -38.04 -34.37
N SER A 98 16.25 -37.19 -35.10
CA SER A 98 14.83 -36.93 -34.84
C SER A 98 13.90 -38.11 -35.21
N LYS A 99 14.21 -38.85 -36.30
CA LYS A 99 13.44 -40.03 -36.71
C LYS A 99 13.64 -41.25 -35.79
N ALA A 100 14.81 -41.39 -35.16
CA ALA A 100 15.06 -42.44 -34.15
C ALA A 100 14.29 -42.20 -32.85
N PHE A 101 14.09 -40.93 -32.46
CA PHE A 101 13.34 -40.54 -31.27
C PHE A 101 11.82 -40.70 -31.45
N GLN A 102 11.29 -40.40 -32.64
CA GLN A 102 9.87 -40.59 -32.96
C GLN A 102 9.48 -42.07 -33.10
N LYS A 103 10.38 -42.94 -33.60
CA LYS A 103 10.14 -44.40 -33.68
C LYS A 103 10.07 -45.08 -32.30
N LYS A 104 10.83 -44.60 -31.31
CA LYS A 104 10.77 -45.06 -29.90
C LYS A 104 9.52 -44.58 -29.14
N LYS A 105 8.91 -43.46 -29.56
CA LYS A 105 7.68 -42.93 -28.96
C LYS A 105 6.41 -43.60 -29.52
N ALA A 106 6.44 -44.05 -30.77
CA ALA A 106 5.34 -44.79 -31.41
C ALA A 106 5.23 -46.25 -30.92
N GLN A 107 6.34 -46.89 -30.54
CA GLN A 107 6.35 -48.25 -29.96
C GLN A 107 5.85 -48.33 -28.49
N ARG A 108 5.65 -47.19 -27.82
CA ARG A 108 5.15 -47.13 -26.43
C ARG A 108 3.65 -46.86 -26.30
N LYS A 109 2.91 -46.85 -27.41
CA LYS A 109 1.49 -46.44 -27.45
C LYS A 109 0.54 -47.46 -28.07
N GLY A 110 0.98 -48.69 -28.29
CA GLY A 110 0.15 -49.78 -28.80
C GLY A 110 0.44 -51.06 -28.03
N GLU A 111 -0.25 -51.23 -26.91
CA GLU A 111 -0.58 -52.50 -26.21
C GLU A 111 -1.07 -52.11 -24.81
N ALA A 112 -2.37 -51.86 -24.70
CA ALA A 112 -3.08 -51.81 -23.43
C ALA A 112 -4.50 -52.30 -23.70
N ASP A 113 -4.61 -53.60 -23.96
CA ASP A 113 -5.84 -54.34 -23.73
C ASP A 113 -5.57 -55.33 -22.58
N ASN A 114 -6.30 -55.11 -21.49
CA ASN A 114 -6.54 -55.97 -20.34
C ASN A 114 -5.43 -56.30 -19.30
N SER A 115 -5.91 -56.18 -18.05
CA SER A 115 -5.41 -56.69 -16.77
C SER A 115 -4.52 -55.77 -15.93
N ASP A 116 -4.78 -55.91 -14.63
CA ASP A 116 -4.61 -54.98 -13.51
C ASP A 116 -3.43 -55.45 -12.65
N SER A 117 -2.27 -54.76 -12.67
CA SER A 117 -1.21 -54.93 -11.64
C SER A 117 0.04 -54.01 -11.74
N ASP A 118 -0.05 -52.72 -12.13
CA ASP A 118 1.17 -51.90 -12.39
C ASP A 118 1.35 -50.68 -11.46
N TYR A 119 0.93 -50.81 -10.19
CA TYR A 119 1.16 -49.77 -9.17
C TYR A 119 2.52 -49.84 -8.45
N ASP A 120 3.35 -50.88 -8.69
CA ASP A 120 4.58 -51.11 -7.90
C ASP A 120 5.94 -50.80 -8.61
N ASP A 121 6.03 -50.63 -9.93
CA ASP A 121 7.34 -50.39 -10.60
C ASP A 121 7.75 -48.89 -10.70
N ALA A 122 6.81 -47.96 -10.45
CA ALA A 122 7.10 -46.52 -10.50
C ALA A 122 7.74 -45.98 -9.20
N LEU A 123 7.39 -46.58 -8.04
CA LEU A 123 7.94 -46.19 -6.74
C LEU A 123 9.39 -46.68 -6.55
N ALA A 124 9.73 -47.83 -7.14
CA ALA A 124 11.06 -48.43 -7.03
C ALA A 124 12.16 -47.62 -7.77
N ARG A 125 11.83 -46.90 -8.85
CA ARG A 125 12.81 -46.09 -9.60
C ARG A 125 13.10 -44.71 -8.99
N ASP A 126 12.19 -44.15 -8.19
CA ASP A 126 12.41 -42.82 -7.59
C ASP A 126 13.21 -42.88 -6.28
N MET A 127 13.32 -44.06 -5.65
CA MET A 127 14.15 -44.28 -4.45
C MET A 127 15.66 -44.47 -4.72
N TYR A 128 16.10 -44.55 -5.99
CA TYR A 128 17.52 -44.73 -6.34
C TYR A 128 18.22 -43.49 -6.92
N LYS A 129 17.60 -42.30 -6.86
CA LYS A 129 18.32 -41.04 -7.15
C LYS A 129 19.17 -40.66 -5.95
N LYS A 130 20.50 -40.61 -6.13
CA LYS A 130 21.45 -40.15 -5.10
C LYS A 130 20.99 -38.79 -4.55
N ALA A 131 20.86 -38.70 -3.22
CA ALA A 131 20.53 -37.46 -2.54
C ALA A 131 21.59 -36.38 -2.85
N GLN A 132 21.13 -35.18 -3.23
CA GLN A 132 22.04 -34.07 -3.53
C GLN A 132 22.68 -33.54 -2.25
N PRO A 133 23.99 -33.24 -2.25
CA PRO A 133 24.64 -32.66 -1.09
C PRO A 133 24.07 -31.29 -0.75
N PRO A 134 23.96 -30.93 0.54
CA PRO A 134 23.38 -29.67 0.96
C PRO A 134 24.18 -28.45 0.46
N PRO A 135 23.52 -27.29 0.24
CA PRO A 135 24.19 -26.08 -0.24
C PRO A 135 25.38 -25.69 0.65
N GLY A 136 26.53 -25.42 0.04
CA GLY A 136 27.78 -25.06 0.72
C GLY A 136 28.90 -26.12 0.63
N GLN A 137 28.61 -27.34 0.16
CA GLN A 137 29.63 -28.37 -0.05
C GLN A 137 30.32 -28.24 -1.43
N LEU A 138 31.56 -28.73 -1.53
CA LEU A 138 32.34 -28.73 -2.78
C LEU A 138 32.10 -30.02 -3.57
N GLU A 139 31.69 -29.91 -4.83
CA GLU A 139 31.49 -31.03 -5.74
C GLU A 139 32.14 -30.76 -7.10
N ASN A 140 32.35 -31.79 -7.91
CA ASN A 140 32.97 -31.65 -9.23
C ASN A 140 31.89 -31.51 -10.31
N CYS A 141 32.06 -30.51 -11.19
CA CYS A 141 31.15 -30.28 -12.31
C CYS A 141 31.15 -31.48 -13.27
N GLU A 142 29.97 -32.03 -13.59
CA GLU A 142 29.81 -33.17 -14.52
C GLU A 142 30.49 -32.93 -15.89
N VAL A 143 30.46 -31.70 -16.39
CA VAL A 143 30.94 -31.37 -17.75
C VAL A 143 32.43 -31.03 -17.79
N CYS A 144 32.90 -30.22 -16.84
CA CYS A 144 34.28 -29.70 -16.87
C CYS A 144 35.17 -30.25 -15.76
N ASN A 145 34.66 -31.13 -14.89
CA ASN A 145 35.32 -31.74 -13.73
C ASN A 145 35.99 -30.75 -12.76
N LYS A 146 35.68 -29.46 -12.84
CA LYS A 146 36.19 -28.45 -11.90
C LYS A 146 35.40 -28.53 -10.61
N ARG A 147 36.12 -28.49 -9.49
CA ARG A 147 35.55 -28.45 -8.15
C ARG A 147 34.91 -27.09 -7.91
N PHE A 148 33.66 -27.07 -7.50
CA PHE A 148 32.87 -25.86 -7.28
C PHE A 148 31.94 -26.03 -6.07
N THR A 149 31.53 -24.92 -5.48
CA THR A 149 30.60 -24.95 -4.34
C THR A 149 29.17 -25.14 -4.85
N VAL A 150 28.49 -26.17 -4.34
CA VAL A 150 27.08 -26.44 -4.63
C VAL A 150 26.25 -25.35 -3.98
N THR A 151 25.45 -24.66 -4.79
CA THR A 151 24.47 -23.67 -4.33
C THR A 151 23.07 -24.20 -4.62
N ALA A 152 22.04 -23.61 -4.01
CA ALA A 152 20.64 -23.94 -4.29
C ALA A 152 20.24 -23.72 -5.77
N TYR A 153 21.11 -23.09 -6.57
CA TYR A 153 20.90 -22.80 -7.99
C TYR A 153 21.77 -23.64 -8.93
N SER A 154 22.56 -24.58 -8.38
CA SER A 154 23.35 -25.52 -9.19
C SER A 154 22.41 -26.41 -9.99
N LYS A 155 22.64 -26.48 -11.31
CA LYS A 155 21.79 -27.25 -12.23
C LYS A 155 22.31 -28.67 -12.38
N THR A 156 21.43 -29.59 -12.75
CA THR A 156 21.79 -30.98 -13.05
C THR A 156 22.14 -31.14 -14.54
N GLY A 157 23.20 -31.89 -14.82
CA GLY A 157 23.63 -32.24 -16.17
C GLY A 157 22.90 -33.45 -16.76
N PRO A 158 23.22 -33.81 -18.01
CA PRO A 158 22.51 -34.84 -18.78
C PRO A 158 22.52 -36.23 -18.13
N GLU A 159 23.57 -36.58 -17.39
CA GLU A 159 23.73 -37.89 -16.72
C GLU A 159 23.38 -37.84 -15.22
N GLY A 160 22.84 -36.71 -14.74
CA GLY A 160 22.32 -36.57 -13.36
C GLY A 160 23.29 -35.99 -12.34
N GLY A 161 24.50 -35.56 -12.73
CA GLY A 161 25.48 -34.88 -11.88
C GLY A 161 25.25 -33.37 -11.78
N LEU A 162 25.95 -32.69 -10.86
CA LEU A 162 25.81 -31.25 -10.65
C LEU A 162 26.77 -30.44 -11.54
N LEU A 163 26.31 -29.29 -12.02
CA LEU A 163 27.04 -28.40 -12.92
C LEU A 163 27.48 -27.12 -12.22
N CYS A 164 28.70 -26.68 -12.51
CA CYS A 164 29.16 -25.36 -12.11
C CYS A 164 28.41 -24.26 -12.89
N THR A 165 28.39 -23.05 -12.34
CA THR A 165 27.66 -21.89 -12.88
C THR A 165 27.97 -21.57 -14.35
N PRO A 166 29.24 -21.65 -14.83
CA PRO A 166 29.55 -21.48 -16.25
C PRO A 166 28.91 -22.55 -17.15
N CYS A 167 29.14 -23.84 -16.87
CA CYS A 167 28.61 -24.94 -17.67
C CYS A 167 27.07 -24.97 -17.65
N GLY A 168 26.45 -24.63 -16.52
CA GLY A 168 24.98 -24.53 -16.39
C GLY A 168 24.36 -23.33 -17.12
N LYS A 169 25.15 -22.30 -17.46
CA LYS A 169 24.73 -21.18 -18.31
C LYS A 169 24.89 -21.52 -19.79
N GLU A 170 25.98 -22.19 -20.17
CA GLU A 170 26.23 -22.64 -21.55
C GLU A 170 25.17 -23.65 -22.01
N LEU A 171 24.88 -24.67 -21.19
CA LEU A 171 23.81 -25.64 -21.48
C LEU A 171 22.41 -24.99 -21.56
N ALA A 172 22.16 -23.93 -20.80
CA ALA A 172 20.90 -23.19 -20.87
C ALA A 172 20.81 -22.28 -22.10
N ALA A 173 21.95 -21.78 -22.59
CA ALA A 173 22.01 -21.02 -23.83
C ALA A 173 21.81 -21.93 -25.06
N GLU A 174 22.34 -23.16 -25.02
CA GLU A 174 22.16 -24.16 -26.07
C GLU A 174 20.73 -24.75 -26.14
N ALA A 175 20.02 -24.82 -25.01
CA ALA A 175 18.65 -25.32 -24.93
C ALA A 175 17.58 -24.35 -25.47
N GLY A 176 17.95 -23.11 -25.82
CA GLY A 176 17.01 -22.04 -26.20
C GLY A 176 16.11 -21.57 -25.05
N PRO A 177 15.40 -20.43 -25.19
CA PRO A 177 14.57 -19.88 -24.12
C PRO A 177 13.42 -20.86 -23.80
N SER A 178 13.52 -21.54 -22.65
CA SER A 178 12.43 -22.33 -22.10
C SER A 178 11.26 -21.38 -21.77
N LYS A 179 10.05 -21.75 -22.20
CA LYS A 179 8.81 -21.05 -21.83
C LYS A 179 8.82 -20.86 -20.31
N LYS A 180 8.86 -19.61 -19.85
CA LYS A 180 8.67 -19.26 -18.43
C LYS A 180 7.44 -20.03 -17.94
N GLN A 181 7.61 -20.91 -16.96
CA GLN A 181 6.48 -21.52 -16.27
C GLN A 181 5.57 -20.39 -15.81
N LYS A 182 4.31 -20.40 -16.25
CA LYS A 182 3.30 -19.47 -15.74
C LYS A 182 3.27 -19.67 -14.23
N LYS A 183 3.64 -18.63 -13.47
CA LYS A 183 3.39 -18.61 -12.02
C LYS A 183 1.91 -18.97 -11.80
N PRO A 184 1.57 -19.84 -10.84
CA PRO A 184 0.18 -20.22 -10.62
C PRO A 184 -0.64 -18.94 -10.40
N ALA A 185 -1.67 -18.74 -11.23
CA ALA A 185 -2.45 -17.50 -11.29
C ALA A 185 -3.11 -17.13 -9.94
N GLY A 186 -3.21 -18.10 -9.00
CA GLY A 186 -3.69 -17.88 -7.64
C GLY A 186 -2.74 -17.07 -6.76
N GLN A 187 -1.42 -17.21 -6.89
CA GLN A 187 -0.47 -16.57 -5.97
C GLN A 187 -0.39 -15.05 -6.19
N THR A 188 -0.49 -14.60 -7.44
CA THR A 188 -0.53 -13.16 -7.79
C THR A 188 -1.85 -12.51 -7.37
N ARG A 189 -2.98 -13.23 -7.47
CA ARG A 189 -4.28 -12.75 -6.97
C ARG A 189 -4.30 -12.63 -5.45
N ARG A 190 -3.70 -13.58 -4.72
CA ARG A 190 -3.58 -13.53 -3.24
C ARG A 190 -2.79 -12.31 -2.77
N ARG A 191 -1.58 -12.10 -3.31
CA ARG A 191 -0.75 -10.93 -2.97
C ARG A 191 -1.41 -9.59 -3.28
N LYS A 192 -2.14 -9.51 -4.41
CA LYS A 192 -2.87 -8.29 -4.76
C LYS A 192 -4.04 -8.03 -3.80
N LEU A 193 -4.76 -9.07 -3.41
CA LEU A 193 -5.83 -8.97 -2.41
C LEU A 193 -5.26 -8.46 -1.07
N GLU A 194 -4.20 -9.07 -0.57
CA GLU A 194 -3.51 -8.63 0.66
C GLU A 194 -2.99 -7.20 0.55
N SER A 195 -2.39 -6.81 -0.58
CA SER A 195 -1.94 -5.43 -0.81
C SER A 195 -3.11 -4.44 -0.86
N ASP A 196 -4.22 -4.80 -1.51
CA ASP A 196 -5.42 -3.96 -1.58
C ASP A 196 -6.08 -3.84 -0.20
N ARG A 197 -5.94 -4.84 0.67
CA ARG A 197 -6.43 -4.89 2.05
C ARG A 197 -5.60 -4.07 3.03
N MET A 198 -4.28 -4.01 2.82
CA MET A 198 -3.35 -3.15 3.56
C MET A 198 -3.49 -1.66 3.22
N ASP A 199 -4.20 -1.32 2.14
CA ASP A 199 -4.42 0.07 1.74
C ASP A 199 -5.30 0.81 2.77
N ALA A 200 -4.91 2.05 3.11
CA ALA A 200 -5.69 2.94 3.98
C ALA A 200 -7.13 3.18 3.46
N SER A 201 -7.35 3.05 2.15
CA SER A 201 -8.65 3.20 1.49
C SER A 201 -9.54 1.95 1.53
N TYR A 202 -9.03 0.80 2.00
CA TYR A 202 -9.79 -0.44 2.04
C TYR A 202 -10.84 -0.42 3.15
N LYS A 203 -12.12 -0.44 2.75
CA LYS A 203 -13.23 -0.79 3.63
C LYS A 203 -13.52 -2.29 3.45
N ALA A 204 -13.21 -3.10 4.45
CA ALA A 204 -13.45 -4.54 4.43
C ALA A 204 -14.95 -4.89 4.35
N GLN A 205 -15.84 -3.96 4.68
CA GLN A 205 -17.28 -4.19 4.72
C GLN A 205 -18.07 -3.27 3.80
N GLY A 206 -18.93 -3.92 3.01
CA GLY A 206 -19.81 -3.30 2.03
C GLY A 206 -19.36 -3.58 0.60
N ALA A 207 -20.32 -3.65 -0.33
CA ALA A 207 -19.99 -3.58 -1.74
C ALA A 207 -19.27 -2.26 -2.02
N LYS A 208 -18.27 -2.27 -2.91
CA LYS A 208 -17.71 -1.02 -3.45
C LYS A 208 -18.87 -0.16 -3.95
N THR A 209 -18.81 1.15 -3.70
CA THR A 209 -19.84 2.05 -4.23
C THR A 209 -19.89 1.93 -5.74
N LEU A 210 -21.07 2.16 -6.34
CA LEU A 210 -21.19 2.15 -7.81
C LEU A 210 -20.18 3.12 -8.44
N GLN A 211 -19.97 4.28 -7.82
CA GLN A 211 -18.94 5.25 -8.22
C GLN A 211 -17.55 4.61 -8.26
N GLN A 212 -17.11 3.91 -7.20
CA GLN A 212 -15.80 3.25 -7.16
C GLN A 212 -15.68 2.17 -8.25
N LEU A 213 -16.74 1.37 -8.46
CA LEU A 213 -16.76 0.35 -9.51
C LEU A 213 -16.65 0.97 -10.91
N CYS A 214 -17.37 2.06 -11.16
CA CYS A 214 -17.29 2.82 -12.41
C CYS A 214 -15.86 3.35 -12.63
N ILE A 215 -15.26 4.02 -11.65
CA ILE A 215 -13.89 4.55 -11.79
C ILE A 215 -12.87 3.42 -12.02
N GLU A 216 -13.00 2.30 -11.32
CA GLU A 216 -12.13 1.15 -11.53
C GLU A 216 -12.26 0.56 -12.94
N LYS A 217 -13.48 0.56 -13.50
CA LYS A 217 -13.77 0.12 -14.86
C LYS A 217 -13.19 1.09 -15.89
N VAL A 218 -13.37 2.40 -15.67
CA VAL A 218 -12.75 3.49 -16.46
C VAL A 218 -11.23 3.30 -16.51
N ALA A 219 -10.57 3.16 -15.35
CA ALA A 219 -9.14 2.95 -15.29
C ALA A 219 -8.66 1.61 -15.91
N LYS A 220 -9.55 0.62 -16.05
CA LYS A 220 -9.24 -0.65 -16.74
C LYS A 220 -9.24 -0.47 -18.27
N HIS A 221 -10.05 0.44 -18.78
CA HIS A 221 -10.21 0.74 -20.20
C HIS A 221 -9.58 2.10 -20.57
N HIS A 222 -8.55 2.52 -19.82
CA HIS A 222 -7.93 3.84 -19.96
C HIS A 222 -7.41 4.12 -21.39
N SER A 223 -7.05 3.10 -22.16
CA SER A 223 -6.58 3.22 -23.55
C SER A 223 -7.69 3.49 -24.56
N ASP A 224 -8.94 3.23 -24.19
CA ASP A 224 -10.12 3.34 -25.07
C ASP A 224 -10.87 4.66 -24.84
N ILE A 225 -10.39 5.51 -23.93
CA ILE A 225 -11.02 6.76 -23.53
C ILE A 225 -10.32 7.92 -24.24
N GLU A 226 -11.11 8.75 -24.91
CA GLU A 226 -10.64 9.97 -25.58
C GLU A 226 -10.81 11.21 -24.71
N GLU A 227 -11.91 11.30 -23.95
CA GLU A 227 -12.21 12.42 -23.06
C GLU A 227 -13.13 11.98 -21.91
N PHE A 228 -13.06 12.66 -20.77
CA PHE A 228 -14.00 12.47 -19.66
C PHE A 228 -15.25 13.36 -19.75
N GLY A 229 -15.22 14.41 -20.59
CA GLY A 229 -16.24 15.46 -20.61
C GLY A 229 -16.29 16.24 -19.30
N ASP A 230 -17.47 16.74 -18.96
CA ASP A 230 -17.73 17.56 -17.77
C ASP A 230 -17.87 16.74 -16.49
N LEU A 231 -16.71 16.37 -15.93
CA LEU A 231 -16.62 15.79 -14.60
C LEU A 231 -16.26 16.84 -13.55
N PRO A 232 -16.92 16.81 -12.38
CA PRO A 232 -16.51 17.60 -11.23
C PRO A 232 -15.06 17.33 -10.81
N GLU A 233 -14.35 18.36 -10.36
CA GLU A 233 -12.93 18.30 -9.97
C GLU A 233 -12.65 17.21 -8.92
N ASN A 234 -13.50 17.08 -7.90
CA ASN A 234 -13.37 16.06 -6.86
C ASN A 234 -13.46 14.62 -7.37
N LEU A 235 -14.18 14.41 -8.48
CA LEU A 235 -14.24 13.11 -9.15
C LEU A 235 -13.00 12.90 -10.03
N LEU A 236 -12.55 13.94 -10.72
CA LEU A 236 -11.35 13.92 -11.54
C LEU A 236 -10.10 13.58 -10.70
N GLU A 237 -9.96 14.19 -9.53
CA GLU A 237 -8.90 13.87 -8.57
C GLU A 237 -8.92 12.39 -8.15
N ARG A 238 -10.10 11.83 -7.82
CA ARG A 238 -10.23 10.40 -7.48
C ARG A 238 -9.89 9.48 -8.65
N ILE A 239 -10.24 9.86 -9.88
CA ILE A 239 -9.86 9.11 -11.08
C ILE A 239 -8.33 9.15 -11.24
N ALA A 240 -7.71 10.33 -11.07
CA ALA A 240 -6.26 10.49 -11.14
C ALA A 240 -5.55 9.62 -10.09
N GLU A 241 -6.03 9.57 -8.84
CA GLU A 241 -5.51 8.69 -7.79
C GLU A 241 -5.55 7.21 -8.22
N ILE A 242 -6.66 6.76 -8.81
CA ILE A 242 -6.82 5.37 -9.24
C ILE A 242 -5.94 5.07 -10.46
N PHE A 243 -5.78 6.02 -11.39
CA PHE A 243 -4.87 5.90 -12.53
C PHE A 243 -3.43 5.76 -12.07
N SER A 244 -3.01 6.58 -11.11
CA SER A 244 -1.69 6.50 -10.47
C SER A 244 -1.49 5.18 -9.72
N LYS A 245 -2.47 4.75 -8.91
CA LYS A 245 -2.40 3.47 -8.18
C LYS A 245 -2.27 2.26 -9.13
N LYS A 246 -2.93 2.32 -10.29
CA LYS A 246 -2.82 1.29 -11.34
C LYS A 246 -1.61 1.47 -12.25
N ARG A 247 -0.84 2.54 -12.08
CA ARG A 247 0.32 2.92 -12.92
C ARG A 247 -0.04 3.05 -14.40
N VAL A 248 -1.18 3.67 -14.68
CA VAL A 248 -1.68 3.93 -16.05
C VAL A 248 -1.74 5.42 -16.40
N LEU A 249 -1.16 6.27 -15.55
CA LEU A 249 -0.94 7.69 -15.85
C LEU A 249 0.31 7.81 -16.74
N THR A 250 0.11 8.14 -18.01
CA THR A 250 1.12 8.23 -19.07
C THR A 250 0.92 9.55 -19.83
N PRO A 251 1.86 9.98 -20.69
CA PRO A 251 1.69 11.15 -21.57
C PRO A 251 0.33 11.21 -22.27
N ARG A 252 -0.16 10.07 -22.74
CA ARG A 252 -1.47 9.97 -23.41
C ARG A 252 -2.63 10.19 -22.43
N THR A 253 -2.64 9.51 -21.29
CA THR A 253 -3.75 9.59 -20.34
C THR A 253 -3.72 10.88 -19.52
N LEU A 254 -2.58 11.57 -19.43
CA LEU A 254 -2.46 12.88 -18.80
C LEU A 254 -3.43 13.89 -19.41
N LYS A 255 -3.58 13.88 -20.74
CA LYS A 255 -4.46 14.80 -21.49
C LYS A 255 -5.91 14.73 -21.03
N LEU A 256 -6.36 13.58 -20.52
CA LEU A 256 -7.71 13.40 -19.98
C LEU A 256 -7.97 14.24 -18.73
N PHE A 257 -6.91 14.67 -18.04
CA PHE A 257 -6.96 15.44 -16.80
C PHE A 257 -6.64 16.93 -17.03
N LEU A 258 -6.34 17.34 -18.27
CA LEU A 258 -6.01 18.72 -18.61
C LEU A 258 -7.26 19.43 -19.14
N ARG A 259 -7.75 20.43 -18.40
CA ARG A 259 -8.83 21.30 -18.86
C ARG A 259 -8.53 22.74 -18.41
N SER A 260 -8.77 23.71 -19.28
CA SER A 260 -8.42 25.12 -19.02
C SER A 260 -9.23 25.78 -17.91
N ASP A 261 -10.37 25.20 -17.52
CA ASP A 261 -11.24 25.70 -16.46
C ASP A 261 -10.87 25.19 -15.05
N LEU A 262 -9.94 24.25 -14.94
CA LEU A 262 -9.47 23.73 -13.65
C LEU A 262 -8.48 24.68 -12.99
N ASP A 263 -8.61 24.85 -11.68
CA ASP A 263 -7.66 25.58 -10.83
C ASP A 263 -6.68 24.66 -10.09
N ALA A 264 -6.84 23.34 -10.22
CA ALA A 264 -5.95 22.33 -9.68
C ALA A 264 -5.55 21.27 -10.72
N VAL A 265 -4.29 20.85 -10.68
CA VAL A 265 -3.82 19.64 -11.36
C VAL A 265 -3.13 18.74 -10.35
N ALA A 266 -3.59 17.49 -10.29
CA ALA A 266 -3.04 16.48 -9.40
C ALA A 266 -2.61 15.22 -10.16
N VAL A 267 -1.29 15.04 -10.26
CA VAL A 267 -0.60 13.90 -10.89
C VAL A 267 0.08 13.12 -9.75
N HIS A 268 -0.59 12.07 -9.26
CA HIS A 268 -0.14 11.32 -8.08
C HIS A 268 0.96 10.28 -8.37
N ASP A 269 1.28 10.01 -9.64
CA ASP A 269 2.42 9.20 -10.07
C ASP A 269 2.87 9.67 -11.45
N ALA A 270 3.85 10.58 -11.48
CA ALA A 270 4.41 11.22 -12.65
C ALA A 270 5.65 10.48 -13.19
N ALA A 271 5.88 9.23 -12.76
CA ALA A 271 7.11 8.49 -13.08
C ALA A 271 7.28 8.18 -14.58
N TYR A 272 6.23 8.32 -15.40
CA TYR A 272 6.25 8.12 -16.85
C TYR A 272 6.16 9.42 -17.65
N LEU A 273 6.14 10.57 -17.00
CA LEU A 273 6.10 11.87 -17.67
C LEU A 273 7.51 12.39 -17.90
N GLU A 274 7.72 13.00 -19.05
CA GLU A 274 8.96 13.65 -19.48
C GLU A 274 8.78 15.17 -19.59
N THR A 275 9.84 15.89 -19.98
CA THR A 275 9.86 17.36 -20.02
C THR A 275 8.71 17.95 -20.85
N GLU A 276 8.43 17.38 -22.02
CA GLU A 276 7.40 17.88 -22.93
C GLU A 276 5.99 17.77 -22.34
N ASP A 277 5.74 16.74 -21.52
CA ASP A 277 4.44 16.50 -20.89
C ASP A 277 4.11 17.57 -19.84
N TYR A 278 5.11 18.01 -19.07
CA TYR A 278 4.93 19.11 -18.11
C TYR A 278 4.72 20.43 -18.83
N THR A 279 5.41 20.66 -19.94
CA THR A 279 5.20 21.85 -20.79
C THR A 279 3.78 21.86 -21.35
N GLU A 280 3.29 20.73 -21.88
CA GLU A 280 1.91 20.60 -22.34
C GLU A 280 0.91 20.82 -21.19
N LEU A 281 1.18 20.27 -20.01
CA LEU A 281 0.36 20.46 -18.82
C LEU A 281 0.18 21.95 -18.52
N PHE A 282 1.28 22.69 -18.30
CA PHE A 282 1.20 24.11 -17.95
C PHE A 282 0.72 25.01 -19.09
N ALA A 283 0.85 24.58 -20.34
CA ALA A 283 0.27 25.29 -21.48
C ALA A 283 -1.26 25.23 -21.49
N ASN A 284 -1.84 24.09 -21.08
CA ASN A 284 -3.30 23.88 -21.06
C ASN A 284 -3.98 24.41 -19.80
N VAL A 285 -3.25 24.57 -18.68
CA VAL A 285 -3.81 25.05 -17.39
C VAL A 285 -3.10 26.30 -16.83
N PRO A 286 -3.10 27.44 -17.56
CA PRO A 286 -2.35 28.64 -17.14
C PRO A 286 -2.90 29.33 -15.88
N HIS A 287 -4.15 29.05 -15.49
CA HIS A 287 -4.81 29.66 -14.33
C HIS A 287 -4.70 28.83 -13.04
N ILE A 288 -3.86 27.79 -13.05
CA ILE A 288 -3.69 26.87 -11.93
C ILE A 288 -3.25 27.58 -10.64
N ARG A 289 -3.86 27.15 -9.54
CA ARG A 289 -3.56 27.57 -8.17
C ARG A 289 -2.96 26.44 -7.35
N LYS A 290 -3.31 25.19 -7.66
CA LYS A 290 -2.87 23.99 -6.93
C LYS A 290 -2.16 23.01 -7.86
N VAL A 291 -0.86 22.82 -7.64
CA VAL A 291 -0.03 21.88 -8.39
C VAL A 291 0.38 20.73 -7.46
N VAL A 292 0.01 19.51 -7.81
CA VAL A 292 0.46 18.29 -7.12
C VAL A 292 1.12 17.36 -8.12
N LEU A 293 2.45 17.20 -8.02
CA LEU A 293 3.22 16.27 -8.84
C LEU A 293 3.97 15.31 -7.91
N ARG A 294 3.58 14.04 -7.90
CA ARG A 294 4.25 13.00 -7.12
C ARG A 294 5.04 12.05 -8.01
N ASN A 295 6.14 11.50 -7.51
CA ASN A 295 7.12 10.74 -8.31
C ASN A 295 7.57 11.52 -9.56
N ALA A 296 7.76 12.84 -9.41
CA ALA A 296 8.09 13.74 -10.50
C ALA A 296 9.59 13.74 -10.81
N CYS A 297 10.16 12.55 -11.05
CA CYS A 297 11.60 12.33 -11.16
C CYS A 297 12.23 13.00 -12.38
N GLN A 298 11.44 13.27 -13.43
CA GLN A 298 11.87 13.98 -14.64
C GLN A 298 11.52 15.47 -14.62
N PHE A 299 10.93 15.98 -13.53
CA PHE A 299 10.64 17.41 -13.39
C PHE A 299 11.94 18.18 -13.12
N LYS A 300 12.32 19.00 -14.11
CA LYS A 300 13.62 19.70 -14.19
C LYS A 300 13.43 21.21 -14.20
N ASP A 301 14.55 21.92 -14.25
CA ASP A 301 14.57 23.38 -14.29
C ASP A 301 13.69 23.98 -15.40
N GLU A 302 13.84 23.52 -16.64
CA GLU A 302 13.05 24.01 -17.78
C GLU A 302 11.53 23.90 -17.55
N ASN A 303 11.08 22.86 -16.82
CA ASN A 303 9.66 22.67 -16.51
C ASN A 303 9.17 23.66 -15.47
N LEU A 304 9.98 23.91 -14.44
CA LEU A 304 9.65 24.85 -13.38
C LEU A 304 9.71 26.29 -13.90
N GLU A 305 10.69 26.62 -14.75
CA GLU A 305 10.77 27.91 -15.43
C GLU A 305 9.52 28.15 -16.30
N TYR A 306 9.14 27.15 -17.11
CA TYR A 306 7.93 27.24 -17.91
C TYR A 306 6.66 27.39 -17.06
N MET A 307 6.57 26.69 -15.92
CA MET A 307 5.49 26.87 -14.95
C MET A 307 5.47 28.31 -14.42
N LEU A 308 6.62 28.84 -14.00
CA LEU A 308 6.73 30.21 -13.49
C LEU A 308 6.31 31.23 -14.55
N ASP A 309 6.53 30.95 -15.83
CA ASP A 309 6.17 31.81 -16.95
C ASP A 309 4.69 31.77 -17.32
N LYS A 310 4.03 30.62 -17.26
CA LYS A 310 2.61 30.48 -17.61
C LYS A 310 1.68 30.63 -16.41
N CYS A 311 2.04 30.02 -15.29
CA CYS A 311 1.19 29.86 -14.12
C CYS A 311 1.55 30.90 -13.05
N LYS A 312 0.93 32.08 -13.10
CA LYS A 312 1.31 33.22 -12.24
C LYS A 312 0.66 33.26 -10.85
N ASN A 313 -0.25 32.32 -10.56
CA ASN A 313 -1.11 32.35 -9.36
C ASN A 313 -1.04 31.04 -8.56
N VAL A 314 0.09 30.33 -8.61
CA VAL A 314 0.29 29.12 -7.81
C VAL A 314 0.29 29.49 -6.32
N ARG A 315 -0.63 28.89 -5.55
CA ARG A 315 -0.79 29.06 -4.10
C ARG A 315 -0.45 27.80 -3.33
N TYR A 316 -0.64 26.65 -3.95
CA TYR A 316 -0.35 25.33 -3.40
C TYR A 316 0.62 24.62 -4.33
N LEU A 317 1.79 24.26 -3.81
CA LEU A 317 2.78 23.48 -4.54
C LEU A 317 3.17 22.24 -3.72
N GLN A 318 2.92 21.06 -4.30
CA GLN A 318 3.37 19.79 -3.75
C GLN A 318 4.18 19.02 -4.77
N LEU A 319 5.46 18.80 -4.45
CA LEU A 319 6.37 18.00 -5.25
C LEU A 319 6.92 16.84 -4.43
N TYR A 320 7.03 15.67 -5.07
CA TYR A 320 7.72 14.51 -4.50
C TYR A 320 8.76 14.00 -5.50
N ALA A 321 9.98 13.79 -5.02
CA ALA A 321 11.13 13.29 -5.79
C ALA A 321 11.55 14.16 -6.99
N SER A 322 11.32 15.47 -6.94
CA SER A 322 11.75 16.44 -7.96
C SER A 322 13.21 16.89 -7.74
N ASN A 323 14.15 15.94 -7.82
CA ASN A 323 15.56 16.16 -7.51
C ASN A 323 16.36 16.89 -8.60
N LEU A 324 15.77 17.08 -9.78
CA LEU A 324 16.43 17.72 -10.92
C LEU A 324 16.17 19.22 -11.02
N VAL A 325 15.46 19.79 -10.05
CA VAL A 325 15.30 21.24 -9.90
C VAL A 325 16.46 21.79 -9.06
N THR A 326 17.20 22.74 -9.61
CA THR A 326 18.36 23.34 -8.96
C THR A 326 17.97 24.32 -7.85
N ASN A 327 18.89 24.56 -6.93
CA ASN A 327 18.68 25.53 -5.84
C ASN A 327 18.48 26.95 -6.37
N ASP A 328 19.07 27.28 -7.53
CA ASP A 328 18.93 28.60 -8.14
C ASP A 328 17.50 28.85 -8.59
N LEU A 329 16.90 27.86 -9.26
CA LEU A 329 15.52 27.97 -9.71
C LEU A 329 14.50 27.86 -8.58
N TRP A 330 14.80 27.08 -7.53
CA TRP A 330 13.98 27.12 -6.31
C TRP A 330 13.95 28.52 -5.69
N ARG A 331 15.10 29.21 -5.60
CA ARG A 331 15.15 30.59 -5.09
C ARG A 331 14.38 31.54 -6.02
N GLU A 332 14.52 31.38 -7.32
CA GLU A 332 13.76 32.18 -8.29
C GLU A 332 12.25 32.01 -8.13
N LEU A 333 11.77 30.78 -7.90
CA LEU A 333 10.35 30.53 -7.61
C LEU A 333 9.86 31.36 -6.42
N PHE A 334 10.62 31.38 -5.32
CA PHE A 334 10.23 32.15 -4.14
C PHE A 334 10.30 33.66 -4.40
N MET A 335 11.35 34.14 -5.07
CA MET A 335 11.47 35.57 -5.41
C MET A 335 10.35 36.05 -6.35
N ARG A 336 9.87 35.21 -7.29
CA ARG A 336 8.84 35.58 -8.27
C ARG A 336 7.42 35.37 -7.78
N GLN A 337 7.17 34.33 -6.98
CA GLN A 337 5.81 33.89 -6.63
C GLN A 337 5.60 33.59 -5.13
N GLY A 338 6.63 33.75 -4.29
CA GLY A 338 6.58 33.41 -2.86
C GLY A 338 5.47 34.12 -2.10
N GLU A 339 5.21 35.41 -2.40
CA GLU A 339 4.17 36.19 -1.72
C GLU A 339 2.76 35.59 -1.85
N LYS A 340 2.49 34.86 -2.94
CA LYS A 340 1.18 34.22 -3.19
C LYS A 340 1.11 32.81 -2.63
N LEU A 341 2.23 32.23 -2.22
CA LEU A 341 2.32 30.84 -1.83
C LEU A 341 1.76 30.65 -0.41
N GLU A 342 0.74 29.83 -0.29
CA GLU A 342 0.05 29.52 0.96
C GLU A 342 0.44 28.13 1.48
N GLU A 343 0.68 27.16 0.59
CA GLU A 343 1.10 25.80 0.95
C GLU A 343 2.30 25.33 0.12
N LEU A 344 3.35 24.87 0.81
CA LEU A 344 4.48 24.18 0.20
C LEU A 344 4.67 22.80 0.83
N LYS A 345 4.69 21.75 -0.01
CA LYS A 345 4.90 20.36 0.44
C LYS A 345 5.96 19.69 -0.42
N LEU A 346 7.15 19.55 0.14
CA LEU A 346 8.27 18.89 -0.50
C LEU A 346 8.60 17.59 0.23
N GLN A 347 8.86 16.56 -0.55
CA GLN A 347 9.24 15.27 -0.01
C GLN A 347 10.24 14.55 -0.91
N TRP A 348 11.22 13.85 -0.30
CA TRP A 348 12.26 13.09 -1.01
C TRP A 348 13.12 13.97 -1.94
N LEU A 349 13.75 15.00 -1.37
CA LEU A 349 14.73 15.84 -2.05
C LEU A 349 16.13 15.57 -1.48
N ASP A 350 16.90 14.74 -2.17
CA ASP A 350 18.24 14.31 -1.75
C ASP A 350 19.34 15.27 -2.23
N ALA A 351 19.15 15.90 -3.41
CA ALA A 351 20.19 16.65 -4.11
C ALA A 351 19.89 18.16 -4.28
N ALA A 352 18.76 18.64 -3.78
CA ALA A 352 18.31 20.03 -3.93
C ALA A 352 17.61 20.50 -2.65
N PHE A 353 17.27 21.79 -2.60
CA PHE A 353 16.56 22.45 -1.52
C PHE A 353 17.38 22.48 -0.21
N ASP A 354 18.44 23.30 -0.21
CA ASP A 354 19.34 23.50 0.94
C ASP A 354 18.89 24.64 1.87
N ASP A 355 19.64 24.88 2.94
CA ASP A 355 19.38 25.95 3.92
C ASP A 355 19.27 27.35 3.29
N ARG A 356 20.06 27.63 2.25
CA ARG A 356 20.01 28.91 1.55
C ARG A 356 18.71 29.08 0.78
N VAL A 357 18.20 28.01 0.17
CA VAL A 357 16.87 27.99 -0.44
C VAL A 357 15.78 28.24 0.61
N VAL A 358 15.86 27.57 1.76
CA VAL A 358 14.88 27.76 2.85
C VAL A 358 14.90 29.19 3.39
N SER A 359 16.09 29.77 3.57
CA SER A 359 16.24 31.17 3.98
C SER A 359 15.57 32.11 2.96
N THR A 360 15.80 31.89 1.66
CA THR A 360 15.15 32.66 0.59
C THR A 360 13.62 32.46 0.60
N MET A 361 13.14 31.23 0.81
CA MET A 361 11.72 30.95 0.93
C MET A 361 11.10 31.75 2.07
N VAL A 362 11.75 31.78 3.24
CA VAL A 362 11.25 32.51 4.41
C VAL A 362 11.17 34.01 4.14
N ASP A 363 12.17 34.58 3.47
CA ASP A 363 12.21 36.02 3.16
C ASP A 363 11.14 36.44 2.15
N PHE A 364 10.83 35.59 1.15
CA PHE A 364 9.95 35.95 0.04
C PHE A 364 8.55 35.29 0.10
N ALA A 365 8.30 34.34 1.02
CA ALA A 365 7.00 33.68 1.18
C ALA A 365 6.41 33.83 2.60
N PRO A 366 6.15 35.07 3.06
CA PRO A 366 5.66 35.34 4.42
C PRO A 366 4.21 34.85 4.66
N ASN A 367 3.46 34.57 3.59
CA ASN A 367 2.06 34.14 3.65
C ASN A 367 1.89 32.61 3.74
N LEU A 368 2.97 31.86 3.94
CA LEU A 368 2.90 30.41 4.11
C LEU A 368 2.09 30.03 5.36
N ILE A 369 1.03 29.28 5.12
CA ILE A 369 0.14 28.71 6.16
C ILE A 369 0.52 27.26 6.44
N ARG A 370 0.97 26.53 5.41
CA ARG A 370 1.41 25.13 5.53
C ARG A 370 2.77 24.90 4.91
N LEU A 371 3.69 24.40 5.73
CA LEU A 371 5.01 23.96 5.30
C LEU A 371 5.21 22.49 5.66
N LYS A 372 5.54 21.68 4.65
CA LYS A 372 5.95 20.29 4.83
C LYS A 372 7.27 20.05 4.11
N LEU A 373 8.32 19.75 4.88
CA LEU A 373 9.63 19.35 4.38
C LEU A 373 9.95 17.98 4.97
N LYS A 374 9.94 16.94 4.14
CA LYS A 374 10.18 15.57 4.61
C LYS A 374 11.22 14.85 3.77
N LEU A 375 12.21 14.25 4.42
CA LEU A 375 13.28 13.54 3.69
C LEU A 375 13.94 14.49 2.66
N CYS A 376 14.16 15.73 3.09
CA CYS A 376 14.93 16.73 2.36
C CYS A 376 16.34 16.70 2.96
N ARG A 377 17.33 16.07 2.32
CA ARG A 377 18.61 15.74 2.97
C ARG A 377 19.53 16.93 3.19
N ARG A 378 19.27 18.07 2.56
CA ARG A 378 20.14 19.26 2.61
C ARG A 378 19.64 20.36 3.55
N ILE A 379 18.58 20.10 4.31
CA ILE A 379 18.13 21.01 5.37
C ILE A 379 18.82 20.62 6.68
N THR A 380 19.33 21.61 7.40
CA THR A 380 20.01 21.46 8.69
C THR A 380 19.33 22.32 9.75
N SER A 381 19.94 22.50 10.92
CA SER A 381 19.47 23.42 11.97
C SER A 381 19.27 24.85 11.45
N GLU A 382 20.09 25.32 10.50
CA GLU A 382 19.93 26.65 9.89
C GLU A 382 18.56 26.84 9.22
N SER A 383 18.06 25.81 8.52
CA SER A 383 16.70 25.81 7.98
C SER A 383 15.64 25.89 9.07
N ILE A 384 15.84 25.17 10.18
CA ILE A 384 14.89 25.13 11.30
C ILE A 384 14.77 26.53 11.93
N ASP A 385 15.91 27.17 12.18
CA ASP A 385 15.95 28.54 12.69
C ASP A 385 15.36 29.55 11.71
N ALA A 386 15.60 29.40 10.40
CA ALA A 386 14.97 30.26 9.40
C ALA A 386 13.44 30.15 9.45
N ILE A 387 12.89 28.93 9.54
CA ILE A 387 11.44 28.67 9.56
C ILE A 387 10.76 29.33 10.78
N SER A 388 11.46 29.55 11.90
CA SER A 388 10.94 30.24 13.08
C SER A 388 10.40 31.66 12.80
N LYS A 389 10.82 32.28 11.69
CA LYS A 389 10.37 33.61 11.27
C LYS A 389 8.98 33.60 10.61
N LEU A 390 8.46 32.45 10.19
CA LEU A 390 7.16 32.32 9.51
C LEU A 390 5.98 32.35 10.50
N LYS A 391 5.49 33.55 10.82
CA LYS A 391 4.47 33.75 11.87
C LYS A 391 3.05 33.30 11.51
N ASN A 392 2.77 33.10 10.22
CA ASN A 392 1.44 32.70 9.73
C ASN A 392 1.24 31.18 9.64
N LEU A 393 2.23 30.38 10.04
CA LEU A 393 2.14 28.93 9.98
C LEU A 393 1.04 28.40 10.90
N ARG A 394 0.19 27.54 10.34
CA ARG A 394 -0.81 26.72 11.05
C ARG A 394 -0.50 25.24 10.96
N TYR A 395 0.24 24.82 9.93
CA TYR A 395 0.56 23.42 9.68
C TYR A 395 2.05 23.26 9.39
N LEU A 396 2.80 22.69 10.32
CA LEU A 396 4.21 22.41 10.16
C LEU A 396 4.47 20.91 10.18
N SER A 397 5.24 20.42 9.22
CA SER A 397 5.65 19.01 9.16
C SER A 397 7.08 18.88 8.69
N LEU A 398 7.94 18.47 9.59
CA LEU A 398 9.37 18.34 9.38
C LEU A 398 9.79 16.89 9.61
N GLN A 399 10.57 16.36 8.68
CA GLN A 399 11.31 15.12 8.86
C GLN A 399 12.71 15.34 8.34
N THR A 400 13.67 15.35 9.26
CA THR A 400 15.10 15.55 8.98
C THR A 400 15.89 14.36 9.49
N SER A 401 17.03 14.10 8.86
CA SER A 401 18.05 13.17 9.36
C SER A 401 19.35 13.88 9.70
N ALA A 402 19.34 15.22 9.71
CA ALA A 402 20.44 16.03 10.19
C ALA A 402 20.40 16.08 11.72
N GLU A 403 21.57 16.19 12.34
CA GLU A 403 21.69 16.53 13.76
C GLU A 403 21.14 17.94 13.95
N VAL A 404 20.11 18.08 14.78
CA VAL A 404 19.45 19.36 15.05
C VAL A 404 19.40 19.54 16.56
N PRO A 405 20.16 20.49 17.12
CA PRO A 405 20.13 20.77 18.55
C PRO A 405 18.72 21.07 19.05
N SER A 406 18.38 20.56 20.24
CA SER A 406 17.08 20.79 20.88
C SER A 406 16.72 22.27 20.99
N GLU A 407 17.70 23.14 21.26
CA GLU A 407 17.52 24.60 21.33
C GLU A 407 16.94 25.22 20.04
N CYS A 408 17.31 24.70 18.86
CA CYS A 408 16.77 25.18 17.58
C CYS A 408 15.29 24.80 17.45
N VAL A 409 14.93 23.59 17.89
CA VAL A 409 13.54 23.09 17.86
C VAL A 409 12.68 23.83 18.87
N VAL A 410 13.20 24.08 20.08
CA VAL A 410 12.55 24.91 21.11
C VAL A 410 12.31 26.32 20.59
N ASN A 411 13.32 26.98 20.04
CA ASN A 411 13.19 28.32 19.45
C ASN A 411 12.13 28.36 18.34
N LEU A 412 12.10 27.35 17.47
CA LEU A 412 11.04 27.20 16.46
C LEU A 412 9.66 27.15 17.12
N ILE A 413 9.45 26.29 18.12
CA ILE A 413 8.16 26.13 18.80
C ILE A 413 7.76 27.40 19.55
N ASP A 414 8.67 28.06 20.25
CA ASP A 414 8.44 29.36 20.91
C ASP A 414 7.98 30.43 19.91
N CYS A 415 8.54 30.40 18.71
CA CYS A 415 8.28 31.40 17.69
C CYS A 415 6.97 31.20 16.92
N VAL A 416 6.53 29.96 16.68
CA VAL A 416 5.36 29.68 15.82
C VAL A 416 4.26 28.84 16.49
N GLY A 417 4.54 28.20 17.62
CA GLY A 417 3.70 27.19 18.26
C GLY A 417 2.30 27.67 18.66
N ALA A 418 2.15 28.95 19.02
CA ALA A 418 0.87 29.53 19.43
C ALA A 418 -0.23 29.40 18.36
N ASN A 419 0.13 29.48 17.07
CA ASN A 419 -0.81 29.44 15.95
C ASN A 419 -0.91 28.04 15.30
N LEU A 420 -0.08 27.08 15.70
CA LEU A 420 -0.06 25.76 15.08
C LEU A 420 -1.30 24.95 15.44
N GLU A 421 -1.92 24.38 14.41
CA GLU A 421 -2.97 23.36 14.49
C GLU A 421 -2.43 21.95 14.22
N THR A 422 -1.32 21.87 13.49
CA THR A 422 -0.59 20.64 13.23
C THR A 422 0.90 20.88 13.43
N LEU A 423 1.48 20.07 14.32
CA LEU A 423 2.92 19.94 14.48
C LEU A 423 3.29 18.48 14.23
N SER A 424 4.27 18.27 13.36
CA SER A 424 4.77 16.94 13.04
C SER A 424 6.30 17.04 12.98
N LEU A 425 6.95 16.49 13.98
CA LEU A 425 8.41 16.37 14.08
C LEU A 425 8.75 14.88 14.02
N GLU A 426 9.39 14.46 12.95
CA GLU A 426 9.72 13.05 12.71
C GLU A 426 11.24 12.92 12.59
N HIS A 427 11.83 11.95 13.29
CA HIS A 427 13.26 11.63 13.21
C HIS A 427 14.20 12.75 13.73
N PHE A 428 13.72 13.56 14.68
CA PHE A 428 14.56 14.49 15.44
C PHE A 428 15.22 13.73 16.59
N LEU A 429 16.35 13.08 16.32
CA LEU A 429 17.02 12.18 17.25
C LEU A 429 17.54 12.92 18.50
N ASP A 430 18.09 14.13 18.33
CA ASP A 430 18.67 14.91 19.43
C ASP A 430 17.64 15.71 20.24
N ALA A 431 16.34 15.61 19.91
CA ALA A 431 15.28 16.32 20.61
C ALA A 431 15.05 15.72 22.00
N ASP A 432 15.30 16.53 23.03
CA ASP A 432 15.18 16.16 24.44
C ASP A 432 13.86 16.68 25.08
N ASP A 433 13.74 16.46 26.39
CA ASP A 433 12.56 16.83 27.18
C ASP A 433 12.16 18.31 27.07
N THR A 434 13.12 19.21 26.79
CA THR A 434 12.85 20.66 26.65
C THR A 434 11.94 20.96 25.46
N VAL A 435 11.99 20.13 24.42
CA VAL A 435 11.11 20.24 23.25
C VAL A 435 9.67 19.96 23.63
N LEU A 436 9.43 18.92 24.43
CA LEU A 436 8.07 18.59 24.91
C LEU A 436 7.55 19.67 25.89
N GLU A 437 8.42 20.24 26.71
CA GLU A 437 8.09 21.39 27.56
C GLU A 437 7.70 22.63 26.74
N ALA A 438 8.44 22.93 25.67
CA ALA A 438 8.10 24.02 24.75
C ALA A 438 6.73 23.79 24.07
N ILE A 439 6.43 22.55 23.64
CA ILE A 439 5.11 22.19 23.10
C ILE A 439 4.01 22.43 24.15
N HIS A 440 4.23 21.97 25.39
CA HIS A 440 3.27 22.15 26.47
C HIS A 440 2.94 23.63 26.73
N THR A 441 3.97 24.47 26.78
CA THR A 441 3.85 25.89 27.16
C THR A 441 3.27 26.75 26.05
N GLN A 442 3.72 26.56 24.81
CA GLN A 442 3.43 27.46 23.69
C GLN A 442 2.24 27.04 22.83
N CYS A 443 2.05 25.73 22.62
CA CYS A 443 1.02 25.26 21.70
C CYS A 443 -0.35 25.25 22.37
N ARG A 444 -1.29 26.04 21.82
CA ARG A 444 -2.65 26.21 22.37
C ARG A 444 -3.77 25.81 21.41
N ASN A 445 -3.44 25.49 20.17
CA ASN A 445 -4.41 25.22 19.10
C ASN A 445 -4.18 23.89 18.35
N LEU A 446 -3.26 23.04 18.83
CA LEU A 446 -2.92 21.78 18.18
C LEU A 446 -4.11 20.82 18.19
N ARG A 447 -4.44 20.30 17.01
CA ARG A 447 -5.38 19.19 16.82
C ARG A 447 -4.65 17.91 16.40
N LYS A 448 -3.47 18.07 15.78
CA LYS A 448 -2.64 16.98 15.32
C LYS A 448 -1.22 17.17 15.85
N LEU A 449 -0.76 16.22 16.65
CA LEU A 449 0.61 16.14 17.10
C LEU A 449 1.23 14.85 16.59
N ARG A 450 2.39 14.96 15.97
CA ARG A 450 3.30 13.84 15.76
C ARG A 450 4.67 14.21 16.29
N PHE A 451 5.20 13.33 17.11
CA PHE A 451 6.58 13.37 17.58
C PHE A 451 7.09 11.93 17.56
N SER A 452 7.79 11.55 16.51
CA SER A 452 8.09 10.14 16.21
C SER A 452 9.55 9.89 15.89
N GLU A 453 9.98 8.64 16.07
CA GLU A 453 11.37 8.20 15.84
C GLU A 453 12.35 9.05 16.66
N ASN A 454 12.19 9.00 17.99
CA ASN A 454 13.04 9.70 18.95
C ASN A 454 13.34 8.77 20.14
N ASP A 455 14.58 8.78 20.60
CA ASP A 455 15.09 7.91 21.65
C ASP A 455 15.79 8.71 22.77
N TYR A 456 15.41 9.99 22.93
CA TYR A 456 15.98 10.89 23.92
C TYR A 456 14.97 11.37 24.96
N CYS A 457 13.75 11.71 24.54
CA CYS A 457 12.71 12.20 25.44
C CYS A 457 12.30 11.13 26.46
N SER A 458 12.10 11.50 27.72
CA SER A 458 11.68 10.61 28.80
C SER A 458 10.16 10.45 28.89
N ASP A 459 9.69 9.34 29.48
CA ASP A 459 8.25 9.15 29.76
C ASP A 459 7.70 10.22 30.71
N ALA A 460 8.54 10.72 31.64
CA ALA A 460 8.18 11.79 32.54
C ALA A 460 7.88 13.11 31.80
N ALA A 461 8.62 13.40 30.73
CA ALA A 461 8.34 14.56 29.89
C ALA A 461 7.08 14.38 29.03
N PHE A 462 6.81 13.17 28.51
CA PHE A 462 5.51 12.88 27.88
C PHE A 462 4.34 13.02 28.87
N ALA A 463 4.50 12.53 30.10
CA ALA A 463 3.49 12.69 31.14
C ALA A 463 3.25 14.17 31.45
N SER A 464 4.32 14.95 31.59
CA SER A 464 4.27 16.39 31.85
C SER A 464 3.64 17.16 30.69
N LEU A 465 3.94 16.77 29.44
CA LEU A 465 3.32 17.36 28.25
C LEU A 465 1.80 17.33 28.31
N PHE A 466 1.20 16.20 28.68
CA PHE A 466 -0.27 16.06 28.70
C PHE A 466 -0.92 16.45 30.05
N ALA A 467 -0.15 16.52 31.14
CA ALA A 467 -0.66 16.87 32.45
C ALA A 467 -1.02 18.36 32.52
N GLY A 468 -2.32 18.67 32.60
CA GLY A 468 -2.78 20.06 32.73
C GLY A 468 -2.50 20.92 31.49
N TRP A 469 -2.27 20.29 30.32
CA TRP A 469 -2.00 21.02 29.09
C TRP A 469 -3.21 21.90 28.71
N ALA A 470 -2.95 23.18 28.47
CA ALA A 470 -3.99 24.15 28.11
C ALA A 470 -4.51 23.99 26.67
N ASN A 471 -3.87 23.13 25.87
CA ASN A 471 -4.28 22.84 24.52
C ASN A 471 -5.60 22.03 24.49
N PRO A 472 -6.48 22.22 23.50
CA PRO A 472 -7.63 21.35 23.32
C PRO A 472 -7.25 19.87 23.15
N PRO A 473 -8.16 18.93 23.44
CA PRO A 473 -7.96 17.51 23.14
C PRO A 473 -7.52 17.27 21.69
N LEU A 474 -6.47 16.47 21.51
CA LEU A 474 -5.97 16.12 20.17
C LEU A 474 -6.96 15.23 19.43
N HIS A 475 -7.03 15.38 18.11
CA HIS A 475 -7.76 14.49 17.21
C HIS A 475 -6.83 13.45 16.56
N PHE A 476 -5.54 13.74 16.48
CA PHE A 476 -4.51 12.85 15.93
C PHE A 476 -3.27 12.91 16.82
N ALA A 477 -2.79 11.74 17.23
CA ALA A 477 -1.55 11.56 17.97
C ALA A 477 -0.73 10.44 17.33
N ASP A 478 0.55 10.68 17.10
CA ASP A 478 1.47 9.72 16.52
C ASP A 478 2.83 9.84 17.22
N PHE A 479 3.13 8.84 18.03
CA PHE A 479 4.35 8.75 18.83
C PHE A 479 5.11 7.48 18.50
N ASN A 480 4.97 6.99 17.26
CA ASN A 480 5.61 5.74 16.90
C ASN A 480 7.13 5.82 17.03
N SER A 481 7.72 4.69 17.41
CA SER A 481 9.16 4.56 17.61
C SER A 481 9.74 5.59 18.58
N THR A 482 8.96 6.09 19.53
CA THR A 482 9.49 6.81 20.69
C THR A 482 9.86 5.80 21.77
N ARG A 483 11.13 5.44 21.88
CA ARG A 483 11.60 4.41 22.81
C ARG A 483 13.12 4.45 22.96
N ASP A 484 13.61 3.87 24.04
CA ASP A 484 15.02 3.48 24.13
C ASP A 484 15.42 2.52 22.99
N VAL A 485 16.60 2.73 22.40
CA VAL A 485 17.19 1.89 21.35
C VAL A 485 18.51 1.27 21.85
N ASP A 486 18.51 0.71 23.06
CA ASP A 486 19.59 -0.16 23.50
C ASP A 486 19.24 -1.65 23.25
N ASN A 487 20.08 -2.33 22.48
CA ASN A 487 19.96 -3.76 22.20
C ASN A 487 20.54 -4.63 23.33
N GLN A 488 21.42 -4.07 24.16
CA GLN A 488 22.01 -4.77 25.32
C GLN A 488 21.07 -4.71 26.54
N ASN A 489 20.23 -3.67 26.60
CA ASN A 489 19.19 -3.51 27.63
C ASN A 489 17.78 -3.47 27.01
N PRO A 490 17.22 -4.62 26.59
CA PRO A 490 15.93 -4.66 25.89
C PRO A 490 14.74 -4.16 26.74
N ASN A 491 14.87 -4.16 28.07
CA ASN A 491 13.86 -3.66 29.00
C ASN A 491 13.89 -2.13 29.13
N GLY A 492 14.94 -1.48 28.61
CA GLY A 492 15.17 -0.06 28.73
C GLY A 492 15.76 0.34 30.09
N PRO A 493 16.21 1.60 30.22
CA PRO A 493 16.75 2.14 31.47
C PRO A 493 15.69 2.21 32.59
N GLU A 494 16.16 2.39 33.84
CA GLU A 494 15.27 2.54 35.01
C GLU A 494 14.25 3.68 34.83
N LYS A 495 14.71 4.80 34.28
CA LYS A 495 13.83 5.87 33.80
C LYS A 495 13.48 5.60 32.35
N ALA A 496 12.22 5.28 32.09
CA ALA A 496 11.77 4.96 30.74
C ALA A 496 12.03 6.11 29.76
N ILE A 497 12.63 5.76 28.62
CA ILE A 497 12.81 6.65 27.47
C ILE A 497 11.71 6.36 26.44
N GLY A 498 11.22 7.43 25.82
CA GLY A 498 10.09 7.46 24.91
C GLY A 498 8.76 7.50 25.65
N LEU A 499 7.67 7.44 24.87
CA LEU A 499 6.33 7.29 25.41
C LEU A 499 6.20 5.90 26.05
N ALA A 500 6.07 5.87 27.38
CA ALA A 500 5.83 4.68 28.17
C ALA A 500 4.53 4.81 28.97
N SER A 501 4.45 4.22 30.15
CA SER A 501 3.20 3.98 30.84
C SER A 501 2.54 5.26 31.36
N ASP A 502 3.31 6.19 31.92
CA ASP A 502 2.74 7.39 32.55
C ASP A 502 2.39 8.45 31.51
N GLY A 503 3.24 8.62 30.49
CA GLY A 503 2.94 9.44 29.32
C GLY A 503 1.71 8.96 28.57
N PHE A 504 1.56 7.64 28.38
CA PHE A 504 0.38 7.07 27.73
C PHE A 504 -0.91 7.32 28.53
N ARG A 505 -0.89 7.12 29.85
CA ARG A 505 -2.03 7.45 30.73
C ARG A 505 -2.40 8.92 30.64
N ALA A 506 -1.40 9.80 30.71
CA ALA A 506 -1.61 11.25 30.64
C ALA A 506 -2.21 11.66 29.27
N LEU A 507 -1.68 11.13 28.16
CA LEU A 507 -2.21 11.32 26.81
C LEU A 507 -3.70 10.95 26.73
N MET A 508 -4.06 9.76 27.21
CA MET A 508 -5.42 9.25 27.10
C MET A 508 -6.38 10.01 28.02
N LYS A 509 -5.91 10.44 29.21
CA LYS A 509 -6.67 11.32 30.11
C LYS A 509 -6.96 12.68 29.49
N HIS A 510 -5.99 13.27 28.79
CA HIS A 510 -6.13 14.58 28.15
C HIS A 510 -6.94 14.52 26.85
N SER A 511 -6.56 13.64 25.93
CA SER A 511 -7.04 13.66 24.53
C SER A 511 -8.05 12.55 24.21
N GLY A 512 -8.15 11.50 25.01
CA GLY A 512 -8.85 10.26 24.64
C GLY A 512 -10.31 10.43 24.20
N GLN A 513 -11.01 11.45 24.71
CA GLN A 513 -12.42 11.70 24.36
C GLN A 513 -12.63 12.21 22.93
N GLN A 514 -11.65 12.91 22.34
CA GLN A 514 -11.76 13.43 20.97
C GLN A 514 -10.74 12.83 19.99
N LEU A 515 -9.88 11.94 20.48
CA LEU A 515 -8.84 11.32 19.67
C LEU A 515 -9.46 10.40 18.62
N ARG A 516 -9.10 10.61 17.35
CA ARG A 516 -9.60 9.83 16.21
C ARG A 516 -8.58 8.84 15.66
N SER A 517 -7.31 9.21 15.73
CA SER A 517 -6.19 8.38 15.29
C SER A 517 -5.09 8.40 16.34
N LEU A 518 -4.65 7.22 16.74
CA LEU A 518 -3.55 7.02 17.67
C LEU A 518 -2.56 6.00 17.10
N ASN A 519 -1.30 6.38 16.99
CA ASN A 519 -0.22 5.49 16.60
C ASN A 519 0.82 5.41 17.73
N LEU A 520 0.95 4.21 18.29
CA LEU A 520 1.85 3.82 19.37
C LEU A 520 2.83 2.73 18.89
N ALA A 521 2.97 2.54 17.58
CA ALA A 521 3.79 1.46 17.06
C ALA A 521 5.23 1.57 17.59
N SER A 522 5.78 0.47 18.09
CA SER A 522 7.10 0.39 18.73
C SER A 522 7.28 1.19 20.02
N CYS A 523 6.22 1.64 20.69
CA CYS A 523 6.29 2.17 22.06
C CYS A 523 6.38 1.00 23.06
N ARG A 524 7.53 0.31 23.08
CA ARG A 524 7.70 -0.99 23.76
C ARG A 524 7.67 -0.95 25.30
N HIS A 525 7.82 0.24 25.90
CA HIS A 525 7.87 0.44 27.36
C HIS A 525 6.50 0.75 27.98
N ILE A 526 5.42 0.78 27.19
CA ILE A 526 4.06 0.83 27.72
C ILE A 526 3.72 -0.54 28.34
N SER A 527 3.49 -0.56 29.64
CA SER A 527 3.19 -1.78 30.40
C SER A 527 1.81 -2.35 30.09
N HIS A 528 1.63 -3.65 30.34
CA HIS A 528 0.33 -4.32 30.27
C HIS A 528 -0.71 -3.61 31.15
N ASP A 529 -0.35 -3.29 32.39
CA ASP A 529 -1.21 -2.57 33.34
C ASP A 529 -1.68 -1.22 32.80
N ALA A 530 -0.82 -0.47 32.10
CA ALA A 530 -1.20 0.81 31.50
C ALA A 530 -2.23 0.63 30.36
N PHE A 531 -2.03 -0.37 29.50
CA PHE A 531 -3.02 -0.72 28.48
C PHE A 531 -4.35 -1.16 29.09
N MET A 532 -4.31 -2.00 30.12
CA MET A 532 -5.50 -2.49 30.81
C MET A 532 -6.25 -1.38 31.54
N GLU A 533 -5.55 -0.40 32.10
CA GLU A 533 -6.19 0.73 32.77
C GLU A 533 -6.82 1.70 31.77
N VAL A 534 -6.17 1.93 30.62
CA VAL A 534 -6.72 2.79 29.57
C VAL A 534 -7.88 2.10 28.86
N PHE A 535 -7.75 0.82 28.53
CA PHE A 535 -8.74 0.03 27.79
C PHE A 535 -9.41 -1.02 28.69
N ASP A 536 -9.87 -0.60 29.86
CA ASP A 536 -10.54 -1.46 30.85
C ASP A 536 -11.95 -1.94 30.41
N GLY A 537 -12.43 -1.45 29.27
CA GLY A 537 -13.76 -1.73 28.75
C GLY A 537 -14.89 -1.03 29.52
N ARG A 538 -14.56 -0.08 30.40
CA ARG A 538 -15.49 0.82 31.09
C ARG A 538 -15.29 2.27 30.63
N LYS A 539 -14.04 2.70 30.47
CA LYS A 539 -13.66 3.96 29.84
C LYS A 539 -14.04 3.90 28.36
N ILE A 540 -14.72 4.95 27.89
CA ILE A 540 -15.19 5.03 26.50
C ILE A 540 -14.43 6.13 25.78
N TYR A 541 -13.89 5.80 24.61
CA TYR A 541 -13.23 6.69 23.67
C TYR A 541 -14.10 6.80 22.41
N PRO A 542 -15.08 7.71 22.39
CA PRO A 542 -16.20 7.68 21.45
C PRO A 542 -15.80 8.01 20.00
N GLU A 543 -14.65 8.68 19.81
CA GLU A 543 -14.20 9.16 18.50
C GLU A 543 -13.03 8.37 17.90
N LEU A 544 -12.45 7.40 18.63
CA LEU A 544 -11.26 6.68 18.18
C LEU A 544 -11.60 5.71 17.05
N LYS A 545 -11.01 5.93 15.87
CA LYS A 545 -11.25 5.18 14.64
C LYS A 545 -10.08 4.29 14.24
N THR A 546 -8.86 4.78 14.41
CA THR A 546 -7.66 4.07 14.01
C THR A 546 -6.68 4.01 15.17
N LEU A 547 -6.27 2.78 15.52
CA LEU A 547 -5.28 2.52 16.54
C LEU A 547 -4.20 1.60 15.99
N ASP A 548 -2.94 2.00 16.10
CA ASP A 548 -1.78 1.16 15.81
C ASP A 548 -0.99 0.94 17.10
N ILE A 549 -0.90 -0.32 17.51
CA ILE A 549 -0.18 -0.80 18.70
C ILE A 549 0.85 -1.87 18.30
N SER A 550 1.33 -1.81 17.06
CA SER A 550 2.31 -2.77 16.56
C SER A 550 3.61 -2.73 17.37
N PHE A 551 4.23 -3.88 17.62
CA PHE A 551 5.48 -4.01 18.37
C PHE A 551 5.41 -3.46 19.81
N CYS A 552 4.22 -3.50 20.41
CA CYS A 552 3.99 -3.28 21.83
C CYS A 552 3.90 -4.64 22.52
N ASN A 553 5.05 -5.25 22.86
CA ASN A 553 5.15 -6.62 23.36
C ASN A 553 4.16 -7.01 24.49
N PRO A 554 3.80 -6.13 25.43
CA PRO A 554 2.84 -6.47 26.49
C PRO A 554 1.39 -6.63 26.01
N VAL A 555 1.06 -6.27 24.77
CA VAL A 555 -0.30 -6.39 24.23
C VAL A 555 -0.69 -7.85 24.04
N ASP A 556 -1.78 -8.26 24.67
CA ASP A 556 -2.39 -9.57 24.54
C ASP A 556 -3.84 -9.50 24.03
N THR A 557 -4.47 -10.66 23.90
CA THR A 557 -5.87 -10.81 23.47
C THR A 557 -6.85 -10.06 24.39
N VAL A 558 -6.54 -9.93 25.67
CA VAL A 558 -7.41 -9.28 26.66
C VAL A 558 -7.40 -7.77 26.46
N ILE A 559 -6.23 -7.17 26.23
CA ILE A 559 -6.09 -5.76 25.87
C ILE A 559 -6.85 -5.47 24.57
N VAL A 560 -6.73 -6.33 23.56
CA VAL A 560 -7.46 -6.18 22.29
C VAL A 560 -8.98 -6.22 22.50
N ALA A 561 -9.49 -7.12 23.34
CA ALA A 561 -10.90 -7.14 23.71
C ALA A 561 -11.34 -5.88 24.47
N GLY A 562 -10.49 -5.39 25.38
CA GLY A 562 -10.67 -4.13 26.09
C GLY A 562 -10.75 -2.92 25.15
N ILE A 563 -9.89 -2.87 24.13
CA ILE A 563 -9.89 -1.84 23.08
C ILE A 563 -11.24 -1.84 22.34
N PHE A 564 -11.71 -3.01 21.90
CA PHE A 564 -12.98 -3.11 21.19
C PHE A 564 -14.17 -2.63 22.03
N LYS A 565 -14.15 -2.92 23.34
CA LYS A 565 -15.21 -2.48 24.26
C LYS A 565 -15.12 -0.98 24.56
N SER A 566 -13.91 -0.43 24.62
CA SER A 566 -13.66 0.98 24.93
C SER A 566 -13.88 1.92 23.73
N CYS A 567 -13.75 1.40 22.50
CA CYS A 567 -13.72 2.19 21.26
C CYS A 567 -14.88 1.83 20.31
N PRO A 568 -16.10 2.38 20.50
CA PRO A 568 -17.29 1.97 19.74
C PRO A 568 -17.26 2.36 18.26
N LYS A 569 -16.46 3.38 17.88
CA LYS A 569 -16.29 3.82 16.48
C LYS A 569 -15.00 3.30 15.84
N LEU A 570 -14.35 2.31 16.43
CA LEU A 570 -13.11 1.76 15.90
C LEU A 570 -13.37 1.16 14.51
N GLU A 571 -12.57 1.56 13.53
CA GLU A 571 -12.63 1.07 12.14
C GLU A 571 -11.42 0.17 11.84
N ARG A 572 -10.25 0.49 12.44
CA ARG A 572 -8.98 -0.20 12.18
C ARG A 572 -8.14 -0.33 13.44
N LEU A 573 -7.70 -1.56 13.73
CA LEU A 573 -6.72 -1.89 14.74
C LEU A 573 -5.53 -2.60 14.08
N VAL A 574 -4.32 -2.09 14.28
CA VAL A 574 -3.07 -2.70 13.78
C VAL A 574 -2.24 -3.18 14.97
N SER A 575 -1.82 -4.44 14.93
CA SER A 575 -1.18 -5.15 16.04
C SER A 575 -0.07 -6.09 15.54
N PHE A 576 0.75 -5.63 14.58
CA PHE A 576 1.88 -6.42 14.09
C PHE A 576 2.89 -6.70 15.20
N GLY A 577 3.48 -7.89 15.23
CA GLY A 577 4.55 -8.22 16.18
C GLY A 577 4.10 -8.42 17.64
N ASN A 578 2.80 -8.38 17.92
CA ASN A 578 2.25 -8.70 19.24
C ASN A 578 1.88 -10.19 19.29
N PHE A 579 2.85 -11.03 19.66
CA PHE A 579 2.71 -12.48 19.58
C PHE A 579 1.72 -13.09 20.57
N SER A 580 1.40 -12.37 21.65
CA SER A 580 0.42 -12.80 22.67
C SER A 580 -1.05 -12.57 22.26
N VAL A 581 -1.28 -12.01 21.08
CA VAL A 581 -2.62 -11.79 20.53
C VAL A 581 -3.04 -13.03 19.72
N GLU A 582 -3.98 -13.79 20.25
CA GLU A 582 -4.42 -15.07 19.69
C GLU A 582 -5.95 -15.21 19.81
N GLY A 583 -6.58 -15.96 18.90
CA GLY A 583 -7.99 -16.33 19.04
C GLY A 583 -8.99 -15.15 19.10
N VAL A 584 -8.60 -13.95 18.66
CA VAL A 584 -9.43 -12.74 18.77
C VAL A 584 -10.75 -12.88 18.00
N VAL A 585 -11.86 -12.52 18.63
CA VAL A 585 -13.15 -12.28 17.96
C VAL A 585 -13.21 -10.79 17.60
N VAL A 586 -13.28 -10.47 16.30
CA VAL A 586 -13.27 -9.08 15.84
C VAL A 586 -14.71 -8.58 15.70
N PRO A 587 -15.09 -7.41 16.27
CA PRO A 587 -16.42 -6.85 16.12
C PRO A 587 -16.72 -6.46 14.67
N LYS A 588 -18.01 -6.53 14.32
CA LYS A 588 -18.52 -5.99 13.06
C LYS A 588 -18.14 -4.52 12.91
N GLY A 589 -17.63 -4.14 11.73
CA GLY A 589 -17.14 -2.79 11.44
C GLY A 589 -15.63 -2.61 11.59
N VAL A 590 -14.96 -3.52 12.30
CA VAL A 590 -13.54 -3.41 12.65
C VAL A 590 -12.67 -4.31 11.77
N ILE A 591 -11.52 -3.77 11.34
CA ILE A 591 -10.45 -4.53 10.69
C ILE A 591 -9.29 -4.66 11.67
N LEU A 592 -8.93 -5.89 12.03
CA LEU A 592 -7.73 -6.19 12.81
C LEU A 592 -6.61 -6.69 11.87
N ILE A 593 -5.43 -6.08 11.93
CA ILE A 593 -4.30 -6.38 11.06
C ILE A 593 -3.08 -6.75 11.91
N GLY A 594 -2.31 -7.76 11.49
CA GLY A 594 -1.00 -8.11 12.06
C GLY A 594 -1.01 -9.19 13.14
N VAL A 595 -2.12 -9.91 13.31
CA VAL A 595 -2.23 -10.99 14.30
C VAL A 595 -1.54 -12.26 13.78
N PRO A 596 -0.67 -12.90 14.57
CA PRO A 596 -0.05 -14.16 14.18
C PRO A 596 -1.07 -15.30 14.23
N LYS A 597 -1.45 -15.83 13.06
CA LYS A 597 -2.05 -17.18 12.95
C LYS A 597 -1.19 -18.07 12.06
N THR A 598 -1.19 -19.36 12.38
CA THR A 598 -0.52 -20.46 11.67
C THR A 598 -1.04 -20.73 10.26
N LEU A 599 -2.03 -19.96 9.78
CA LEU A 599 -2.59 -20.05 8.43
C LEU A 599 -2.73 -18.65 7.84
N ASP A 600 -1.77 -18.26 6.99
CA ASP A 600 -1.79 -17.36 5.82
C ASP A 600 -2.64 -16.07 5.80
N VAL A 601 -3.32 -15.66 6.87
CA VAL A 601 -4.19 -14.49 6.90
C VAL A 601 -3.65 -13.47 7.89
N ILE A 602 -3.05 -12.41 7.36
CA ILE A 602 -2.44 -11.28 8.10
C ILE A 602 -3.52 -10.37 8.73
N GLU A 603 -4.80 -10.61 8.44
CA GLU A 603 -5.91 -9.75 8.85
C GLU A 603 -7.17 -10.54 9.23
N GLN A 604 -8.01 -9.95 10.08
CA GLN A 604 -9.30 -10.48 10.46
C GLN A 604 -10.33 -9.35 10.44
N ALA A 605 -11.28 -9.42 9.50
CA ALA A 605 -12.44 -8.53 9.47
C ALA A 605 -13.55 -9.12 10.35
N GLY A 606 -14.17 -8.32 11.21
CA GLY A 606 -15.28 -8.81 12.04
C GLY A 606 -16.56 -8.98 11.25
N ILE A 607 -17.11 -10.20 11.18
CA ILE A 607 -18.33 -10.52 10.41
C ILE A 607 -19.50 -10.88 11.35
N THR A 608 -19.22 -11.11 12.62
CA THR A 608 -20.17 -11.52 13.65
C THR A 608 -20.61 -10.33 14.50
N ASP A 609 -21.87 -10.32 14.94
CA ASP A 609 -22.28 -9.43 16.02
C ASP A 609 -21.45 -9.78 17.25
N PHE A 610 -20.77 -8.78 17.83
CA PHE A 610 -19.87 -9.00 18.93
C PHE A 610 -20.70 -9.27 20.19
N ASP A 611 -20.78 -10.53 20.59
CA ASP A 611 -21.50 -10.92 21.79
C ASP A 611 -20.76 -10.38 23.02
N MET A 612 -21.37 -9.38 23.66
CA MET A 612 -20.91 -8.80 24.92
C MET A 612 -20.67 -9.86 25.99
N ALA A 613 -21.36 -11.01 25.96
CA ALA A 613 -21.18 -12.11 26.90
C ALA A 613 -19.86 -12.88 26.68
N VAL A 614 -19.41 -13.04 25.43
CA VAL A 614 -18.13 -13.71 25.10
C VAL A 614 -16.96 -12.82 25.50
N ALA A 615 -17.03 -11.52 25.22
CA ALA A 615 -16.02 -10.55 25.68
C ALA A 615 -15.99 -10.43 27.21
N ALA A 616 -17.16 -10.40 27.85
CA ALA A 616 -17.27 -10.45 29.31
C ALA A 616 -16.67 -11.75 29.86
N SER A 617 -16.81 -12.90 29.19
CA SER A 617 -16.23 -14.17 29.65
C SER A 617 -14.69 -14.20 29.60
N LEU A 618 -14.08 -13.54 28.61
CA LEU A 618 -12.63 -13.36 28.54
C LEU A 618 -12.12 -12.37 29.62
N MET A 619 -12.99 -11.43 30.02
CA MET A 619 -12.72 -10.44 31.08
C MET A 619 -13.16 -10.90 32.48
N LYS A 620 -13.91 -12.01 32.63
CA LYS A 620 -14.41 -12.53 33.92
C LYS A 620 -13.29 -12.82 34.94
N PRO A 621 -12.11 -13.35 34.56
CA PRO A 621 -11.00 -13.51 35.50
C PRO A 621 -10.54 -12.18 36.10
N LEU A 622 -10.75 -11.05 35.39
CA LEU A 622 -10.36 -9.71 35.82
C LEU A 622 -11.40 -9.05 36.74
N GLU A 623 -12.69 -9.25 36.51
CA GLU A 623 -13.72 -8.80 37.45
C GLU A 623 -13.50 -9.46 38.83
N GLN A 624 -13.17 -10.75 38.85
CA GLN A 624 -12.83 -11.48 40.07
C GLN A 624 -11.52 -11.00 40.72
N ALA A 625 -10.47 -10.69 39.94
CA ALA A 625 -9.21 -10.15 40.46
C ALA A 625 -9.35 -8.70 40.99
N SER A 626 -10.23 -7.88 40.40
CA SER A 626 -10.52 -6.53 40.89
C SER A 626 -11.31 -6.53 42.19
N HIS A 627 -12.17 -7.54 42.41
CA HIS A 627 -12.90 -7.73 43.66
C HIS A 627 -12.02 -8.30 44.79
N MET A 628 -10.97 -9.05 44.49
CA MET A 628 -10.00 -9.53 45.51
C MET A 628 -9.06 -8.44 46.04
N LYS A 629 -8.92 -7.29 45.37
CA LYS A 629 -8.11 -6.16 45.85
C LYS A 629 -8.86 -5.19 46.80
N VAL A 630 -10.14 -5.42 47.08
CA VAL A 630 -10.96 -4.54 47.94
C VAL A 630 -11.08 -5.04 49.39
N ASP A 631 -10.52 -6.20 49.73
CA ASP A 631 -10.61 -6.77 51.09
C ASP A 631 -9.22 -6.84 51.76
N VAL A 632 -8.62 -5.68 52.02
CA VAL A 632 -7.62 -5.53 53.08
C VAL A 632 -7.88 -4.21 53.80
N GLY A 633 -8.69 -4.27 54.85
CA GLY A 633 -8.99 -3.13 55.71
C GLY A 633 -10.12 -3.37 56.70
N ALA A 634 -9.88 -4.27 57.67
CA ALA A 634 -10.49 -4.22 58.99
C ALA A 634 -9.35 -4.18 60.03
#